data_AF-A0A2E6X1D4-F1
#
_entry.id   AF-A0A2E6X1D4-F1
#
_cell.length_a   1.000
_cell.length_b   1.000
_cell.length_c   1.000
_cell.angle_alpha   90.00
_cell.angle_beta   90.00
_cell.angle_gamma   90.00
#
_symmetry.space_group_name_H-M   'P 1'
#
loop_
_entity.id
_entity.type
_entity.pdbx_description
1 polymer ?
#
loop_
_entity_poly.entity_id
_entity_poly.type
_entity_poly.pdbx_seq_one_letter_code
_entity_poly.pdbx_strand_id
1 'polypeptide(L)'
;MARGPILFDLEEDAKPQPSVADAPAVPELDVEAPPPKGQAMQIAARLAARKPSRLVRMFWALAGALVTALVSIAAWTFVTDLMARYPLLGWAMTLLIGAFLLVLLLLSLREMAAFGRLARLDGLRHDAGEALAQGDLSAARSVTDRLEALYKHREDTRWGRDRLTELRGDQFDAEALLGLAESEVLAPLDRAATREVEAAARQVAAVTALVPLALADVAAALSSNLRMIRRIAEIYGGR
;
A
#
# COMPACT_ATOMS: atom_id res chain seq x y z
N MET A 1 -5.78 15.02 -70.28
CA MET A 1 -7.23 15.11 -69.96
C MET A 1 -7.36 15.09 -68.45
N ALA A 2 -7.63 16.24 -67.83
CA ALA A 2 -7.74 16.36 -66.38
C ALA A 2 -9.15 15.94 -65.92
N ARG A 3 -9.25 15.05 -64.94
CA ARG A 3 -10.53 14.68 -64.30
C ARG A 3 -10.85 15.72 -63.24
N GLY A 4 -11.95 16.45 -63.41
CA GLY A 4 -12.47 17.41 -62.44
C GLY A 4 -13.10 16.73 -61.20
N PRO A 5 -13.42 17.50 -60.15
CA PRO A 5 -13.95 16.99 -58.90
C PRO A 5 -15.38 16.43 -59.06
N ILE A 6 -15.64 15.31 -58.41
CA ILE A 6 -16.94 14.61 -58.41
C ILE A 6 -17.75 15.14 -57.21
N LEU A 7 -18.92 15.71 -57.49
CA LEU A 7 -19.88 16.17 -56.49
C LEU A 7 -20.81 15.01 -56.14
N PHE A 8 -20.92 14.67 -54.86
CA PHE A 8 -21.92 13.72 -54.37
C PHE A 8 -23.11 14.53 -53.84
N ASP A 9 -24.19 14.58 -54.60
CA ASP A 9 -25.47 15.11 -54.11
C ASP A 9 -26.07 14.11 -53.12
N LEU A 10 -26.08 14.48 -51.84
CA LEU A 10 -26.64 13.67 -50.75
C LEU A 10 -28.15 13.89 -50.57
N GLU A 11 -28.80 14.64 -51.46
CA GLU A 11 -30.22 14.99 -51.33
C GLU A 11 -31.17 13.94 -51.95
N GLU A 12 -30.72 13.08 -52.88
CA GLU A 12 -31.61 12.13 -53.56
C GLU A 12 -31.80 10.77 -52.85
N ASP A 13 -31.03 10.47 -51.80
CA ASP A 13 -31.15 9.23 -51.01
C ASP A 13 -31.57 9.47 -49.55
N ALA A 14 -32.23 10.60 -49.28
CA ALA A 14 -32.84 10.90 -47.99
C ALA A 14 -34.14 10.08 -47.80
N LYS A 15 -34.01 8.76 -47.65
CA LYS A 15 -35.06 7.95 -47.03
C LYS A 15 -35.31 8.54 -45.63
N PRO A 16 -36.58 8.76 -45.24
CA PRO A 16 -36.88 9.34 -43.93
C PRO A 16 -36.24 8.47 -42.84
N GLN A 17 -35.24 9.02 -42.15
CA GLN A 17 -34.66 8.37 -40.99
C GLN A 17 -35.75 8.31 -39.91
N PRO A 18 -36.01 7.14 -39.31
CA PRO A 18 -37.04 7.02 -38.28
C PRO A 18 -36.72 7.97 -37.12
N SER A 19 -37.73 8.70 -36.66
CA SER A 19 -37.60 9.62 -35.53
C SER A 19 -37.20 8.84 -34.29
N VAL A 20 -36.20 9.33 -33.55
CA VAL A 20 -35.75 8.73 -32.27
C VAL A 20 -36.90 8.65 -31.25
N ALA A 21 -37.92 9.50 -31.39
CA ALA A 21 -39.11 9.50 -30.55
C ALA A 21 -40.06 8.31 -30.80
N ASP A 22 -39.93 7.63 -31.95
CA ASP A 22 -40.76 6.47 -32.32
C ASP A 22 -40.10 5.13 -31.98
N ALA A 23 -38.99 5.15 -31.23
CA ALA A 23 -38.35 3.94 -30.74
C ALA A 23 -39.29 3.21 -29.75
N PRO A 24 -39.58 1.91 -29.96
CA PRO A 24 -40.39 1.15 -29.01
C PRO A 24 -39.72 1.15 -27.64
N ALA A 25 -40.50 1.40 -26.58
CA ALA A 25 -40.01 1.35 -25.22
C ALA A 25 -39.36 -0.01 -24.96
N VAL A 26 -38.13 0.02 -24.42
CA VAL A 26 -37.38 -1.19 -24.05
C VAL A 26 -38.28 -2.00 -23.11
N PRO A 27 -38.59 -3.28 -23.43
CA PRO A 27 -39.33 -4.12 -22.51
C PRO A 27 -38.59 -4.13 -21.19
N GLU A 28 -39.23 -3.62 -20.13
CA GLU A 28 -38.77 -3.91 -18.78
C GLU A 28 -38.87 -5.42 -18.66
N LEU A 29 -37.72 -6.10 -18.68
CA LEU A 29 -37.66 -7.45 -18.17
C LEU A 29 -38.23 -7.34 -16.77
N ASP A 30 -39.36 -8.00 -16.51
CA ASP A 30 -39.89 -8.25 -15.17
C ASP A 30 -38.82 -9.04 -14.41
N VAL A 31 -37.79 -8.33 -13.95
CA VAL A 31 -36.79 -8.83 -13.03
C VAL A 31 -37.48 -8.77 -11.68
N GLU A 32 -38.33 -9.77 -11.45
CA GLU A 32 -38.83 -10.15 -10.13
C GLU A 32 -37.71 -10.76 -9.26
N ALA A 33 -36.47 -10.34 -9.48
CA ALA A 33 -35.34 -10.55 -8.61
C ALA A 33 -34.95 -9.17 -8.03
N PRO A 34 -35.11 -8.94 -6.72
CA PRO A 34 -34.63 -7.70 -6.12
C PRO A 34 -33.13 -7.53 -6.46
N PRO A 35 -32.67 -6.29 -6.73
CA PRO A 35 -31.26 -6.03 -7.03
C PRO A 35 -30.41 -6.73 -5.96
N PRO A 36 -29.28 -7.38 -6.30
CA PRO A 36 -28.48 -8.14 -5.34
C PRO A 36 -28.06 -7.19 -4.22
N LYS A 37 -28.82 -7.21 -3.13
CA LYS A 37 -28.52 -6.43 -1.94
C LYS A 37 -27.21 -7.02 -1.47
N GLY A 38 -26.14 -6.24 -1.52
CA GLY A 38 -24.82 -6.61 -1.02
C GLY A 38 -24.81 -6.86 0.49
N GLN A 39 -25.87 -7.39 1.08
CA GLN A 39 -26.02 -7.81 2.47
C GLN A 39 -24.89 -8.76 2.86
N ALA A 40 -24.49 -9.70 1.99
CA ALA A 40 -23.32 -10.54 2.25
C ALA A 40 -22.03 -9.70 2.39
N MET A 41 -21.83 -8.71 1.52
CA MET A 41 -20.69 -7.79 1.57
C MET A 41 -20.76 -6.82 2.76
N GLN A 42 -21.95 -6.36 3.14
CA GLN A 42 -22.19 -5.50 4.30
C GLN A 42 -22.02 -6.25 5.62
N ILE A 43 -22.41 -7.53 5.68
CA ILE A 43 -22.17 -8.41 6.81
C ILE A 43 -20.68 -8.69 6.94
N ALA A 44 -19.99 -8.99 5.83
CA ALA A 44 -18.54 -9.14 5.81
C ALA A 44 -17.82 -7.86 6.26
N ALA A 45 -18.23 -6.69 5.77
CA ALA A 45 -17.70 -5.39 6.17
C ALA A 45 -17.92 -5.09 7.66
N ARG A 46 -19.10 -5.42 8.22
CA ARG A 46 -19.39 -5.26 9.65
C ARG A 46 -18.63 -6.23 10.54
N LEU A 47 -18.36 -7.45 10.06
CA LEU A 47 -17.57 -8.42 10.79
C LEU A 47 -16.08 -8.02 10.80
N ALA A 48 -15.57 -7.50 9.69
CA ALA A 48 -14.21 -6.96 9.57
C ALA A 48 -14.00 -5.66 10.37
N ALA A 49 -15.05 -4.85 10.57
CA ALA A 49 -14.98 -3.62 11.37
C ALA A 49 -14.92 -3.85 12.89
N ARG A 50 -15.04 -5.10 13.38
CA ARG A 50 -14.96 -5.39 14.82
C ARG A 50 -13.50 -5.44 15.27
N LYS A 51 -13.18 -4.68 16.32
CA LYS A 51 -11.86 -4.70 16.98
C LYS A 51 -11.48 -6.16 17.31
N PRO A 52 -10.25 -6.61 17.00
CA PRO A 52 -9.84 -7.99 17.26
C PRO A 52 -10.02 -8.29 18.75
N SER A 53 -10.77 -9.36 19.06
CA SER A 53 -11.07 -9.76 20.43
C SER A 53 -9.77 -10.00 21.20
N ARG A 54 -9.70 -9.51 22.46
CA ARG A 54 -8.53 -9.73 23.34
C ARG A 54 -8.18 -11.22 23.47
N LEU A 55 -9.19 -12.09 23.43
CA LEU A 55 -9.02 -13.55 23.44
C LEU A 55 -8.32 -14.06 22.18
N VAL A 56 -8.69 -13.57 20.99
CA VAL A 56 -8.04 -13.97 19.73
C VAL A 56 -6.59 -13.52 19.71
N ARG A 57 -6.31 -12.29 20.15
CA ARG A 57 -4.92 -11.80 20.29
C ARG A 57 -4.11 -12.65 21.26
N MET A 58 -4.71 -13.02 22.40
CA MET A 58 -4.06 -13.86 23.40
C MET A 58 -3.83 -15.29 22.89
N PHE A 59 -4.81 -15.87 22.20
CA PHE A 59 -4.67 -17.16 21.53
C PHE A 59 -3.48 -17.17 20.57
N TRP A 60 -3.38 -16.17 19.68
CA TRP A 60 -2.25 -16.07 18.74
C TRP A 60 -0.91 -15.83 19.45
N ALA A 61 -0.89 -15.04 20.52
CA ALA A 61 0.31 -14.84 21.32
C ALA A 61 0.78 -16.14 21.99
N LEU A 62 -0.14 -16.90 22.59
CA LEU A 62 0.14 -18.20 23.20
C LEU A 62 0.55 -19.24 22.17
N ALA A 63 -0.15 -19.31 21.03
CA ALA A 63 0.19 -20.25 19.96
C ALA A 63 1.58 -19.94 19.40
N GLY A 64 1.89 -18.67 19.15
CA GLY A 64 3.22 -18.22 18.72
C GLY A 64 4.30 -18.55 19.75
N ALA A 65 4.06 -18.29 21.03
CA ALA A 65 4.99 -18.63 22.11
C ALA A 65 5.24 -20.14 22.20
N LEU A 66 4.17 -20.95 22.09
CA LEU A 66 4.26 -22.41 22.13
C LEU A 66 5.05 -22.97 20.95
N VAL A 67 4.74 -22.53 19.73
CA VAL A 67 5.48 -22.95 18.52
C VAL A 67 6.95 -22.53 18.62
N THR A 68 7.22 -21.30 19.07
CA THR A 68 8.59 -20.81 19.25
C THR A 68 9.35 -21.65 20.28
N ALA A 69 8.72 -22.01 21.39
CA ALA A 69 9.32 -22.85 22.42
C ALA A 69 9.61 -24.26 21.88
N LEU A 70 8.66 -24.88 21.19
CA LEU A 70 8.84 -26.22 20.59
C LEU A 70 9.99 -26.23 19.58
N VAL A 71 10.03 -25.25 18.67
CA VAL A 71 11.11 -25.13 17.67
C VAL A 71 12.46 -24.89 18.35
N SER A 72 12.51 -24.01 19.36
CA SER A 72 13.76 -23.73 20.09
C SER A 72 14.29 -24.97 20.82
N ILE A 73 13.41 -25.70 21.51
CA ILE A 73 13.76 -26.94 22.20
C ILE A 73 14.26 -27.98 21.19
N ALA A 74 13.52 -28.19 20.09
CA ALA A 74 13.89 -29.16 19.05
C ALA A 74 15.23 -28.81 18.38
N ALA A 75 15.48 -27.53 18.11
CA ALA A 75 16.76 -27.08 17.55
C ALA A 75 17.90 -27.30 18.54
N TRP A 76 17.69 -26.97 19.82
CA TRP A 76 18.69 -27.17 20.87
C TRP A 76 19.04 -28.66 21.06
N THR A 77 18.02 -29.52 21.17
CA THR A 77 18.24 -30.97 21.31
C THR A 77 18.89 -31.56 20.06
N PHE A 78 18.48 -31.14 18.87
CA PHE A 78 19.10 -31.57 17.61
C PHE A 78 20.59 -31.25 17.55
N VAL A 79 20.98 -30.02 17.88
CA VAL A 79 22.39 -29.59 17.87
C VAL A 79 23.20 -30.33 18.92
N THR A 80 22.67 -30.48 20.14
CA THR A 80 23.38 -31.15 21.24
C THR A 80 23.52 -32.66 20.98
N ASP A 81 22.49 -33.32 20.46
CA ASP A 81 22.56 -34.72 20.02
C ASP A 81 23.55 -34.91 18.87
N LEU A 82 23.57 -33.99 17.90
CA LEU A 82 24.51 -34.03 16.79
C LEU A 82 25.94 -33.83 17.26
N MET A 83 26.17 -32.92 18.21
CA MET A 83 27.48 -32.69 18.83
C MET A 83 27.97 -33.93 19.59
N ALA A 84 27.08 -34.62 20.30
CA ALA A 84 27.41 -35.83 21.06
C ALA A 84 27.80 -37.01 20.16
N ARG A 85 27.17 -37.15 18.99
CA ARG A 85 27.45 -38.26 18.04
C ARG A 85 28.57 -37.93 17.06
N TYR A 86 28.58 -36.71 16.53
CA TYR A 86 29.47 -36.24 15.47
C TYR A 86 29.95 -34.81 15.77
N PRO A 87 30.99 -34.64 16.61
CA PRO A 87 31.42 -33.33 17.10
C PRO A 87 31.72 -32.31 16.00
N LEU A 88 32.40 -32.71 14.92
CA LEU A 88 32.69 -31.82 13.79
C LEU A 88 31.42 -31.29 13.11
N LEU A 89 30.42 -32.17 12.88
CA LEU A 89 29.14 -31.77 12.30
C LEU A 89 28.33 -30.90 13.27
N GLY A 90 28.40 -31.17 14.57
CA GLY A 90 27.75 -30.36 15.60
C GLY A 90 28.26 -28.92 15.60
N TRP A 91 29.58 -28.71 15.54
CA TRP A 91 30.17 -27.37 15.43
C TRP A 91 29.77 -26.66 14.13
N ALA A 92 29.82 -27.36 13.00
CA ALA A 92 29.38 -26.80 11.72
C ALA A 92 27.90 -26.35 11.75
N MET A 93 27.01 -27.18 12.30
CA MET A 93 25.59 -26.85 12.44
C MET A 93 25.34 -25.70 13.41
N THR A 94 26.06 -25.67 14.54
CA THR A 94 25.97 -24.58 15.52
C THR A 94 26.37 -23.25 14.90
N LEU A 95 27.48 -23.23 14.13
CA LEU A 95 27.92 -22.04 13.42
C LEU A 95 26.88 -21.59 12.38
N LEU A 96 26.31 -22.53 11.63
CA LEU A 96 25.29 -22.23 10.62
C LEU A 96 24.03 -21.62 11.25
N ILE A 97 23.50 -22.23 12.32
CA ILE A 97 22.34 -21.72 13.05
C ILE A 97 22.65 -20.35 13.67
N GLY A 98 23.81 -20.19 14.30
CA GLY A 98 24.23 -18.92 14.89
C GLY A 98 24.35 -17.81 13.85
N ALA A 99 24.96 -18.09 12.69
CA ALA A 99 25.05 -17.16 11.58
C ALA A 99 23.67 -16.81 11.00
N PHE A 100 22.79 -17.80 10.84
CA PHE A 100 21.42 -17.57 10.39
C PHE A 100 20.65 -16.67 11.36
N LEU A 101 20.71 -16.93 12.68
CA LEU A 101 20.09 -16.10 13.71
C LEU A 101 20.67 -14.68 13.74
N LEU A 102 21.97 -14.53 13.54
CA LEU A 102 22.62 -13.22 13.44
C LEU A 102 22.09 -12.42 12.24
N VAL A 103 22.00 -13.04 11.06
CA VAL A 103 21.42 -12.40 9.87
C VAL A 103 19.97 -12.02 10.12
N LEU A 104 19.18 -12.90 10.74
CA LEU A 104 17.78 -12.65 11.07
C LEU A 104 17.65 -11.46 12.02
N LEU A 105 18.49 -11.40 13.06
CA LEU A 105 18.55 -10.28 14.00
C LEU A 105 18.93 -8.97 13.28
N LEU A 106 19.96 -8.97 12.45
CA LEU A 106 20.37 -7.79 11.67
C LEU A 106 19.25 -7.32 10.73
N LEU A 107 18.53 -8.26 10.12
CA LEU A 107 17.39 -7.95 9.26
C LEU A 107 16.23 -7.36 10.08
N SER A 108 15.92 -7.92 11.25
CA SER A 108 14.91 -7.38 12.17
C SER A 108 15.27 -5.99 12.68
N LEU A 109 16.53 -5.74 13.05
CA LEU A 109 17.00 -4.42 13.47
C LEU A 109 16.93 -3.40 12.32
N ARG A 110 17.31 -3.81 11.11
CA ARG A 110 17.18 -2.99 9.90
C ARG A 110 15.70 -2.64 9.64
N GLU A 111 14.80 -3.58 9.85
CA GLU A 111 13.36 -3.36 9.66
C GLU A 111 12.77 -2.49 10.78
N MET A 112 13.19 -2.68 12.04
CA MET A 112 12.78 -1.81 13.16
C MET A 112 13.19 -0.36 12.94
N ALA A 113 14.34 -0.12 12.31
CA ALA A 113 14.74 1.23 11.89
C ALA A 113 13.80 1.81 10.82
N ALA A 114 13.22 0.96 9.94
CA ALA A 114 12.21 1.37 8.98
C ALA A 114 10.86 1.68 9.63
N PHE A 115 10.42 0.87 10.60
CA PHE A 115 9.19 1.13 11.37
C PHE A 115 9.28 2.40 12.22
N GLY A 116 10.45 2.70 12.78
CA GLY A 116 10.70 3.96 13.50
C GLY A 116 10.50 5.20 12.63
N ARG A 117 10.68 5.08 11.30
CA ARG A 117 10.38 6.17 10.35
C ARG A 117 8.89 6.33 10.11
N LEU A 118 8.12 5.23 9.99
CA LEU A 118 6.67 5.31 9.90
C LEU A 118 6.05 6.01 11.11
N ALA A 119 6.55 5.74 12.32
CA ALA A 119 6.04 6.38 13.54
C ALA A 119 6.20 7.92 13.53
N ARG A 120 7.27 8.44 12.89
CA ARG A 120 7.46 9.89 12.73
C ARG A 120 6.45 10.48 11.74
N LEU A 121 6.11 9.73 10.69
CA LEU A 121 5.10 10.12 9.71
C LEU A 121 3.69 10.14 10.32
N ASP A 122 3.37 9.13 11.14
CA ASP A 122 2.07 9.06 11.83
C ASP A 122 1.89 10.23 12.80
N GLY A 123 2.95 10.62 13.52
CA GLY A 123 2.94 11.83 14.35
C GLY A 123 2.69 13.09 13.52
N LEU A 124 3.37 13.24 12.37
CA LEU A 124 3.16 14.37 11.47
C LEU A 124 1.72 14.44 10.93
N ARG A 125 1.16 13.29 10.56
CA ARG A 125 -0.21 13.17 10.04
C ARG A 125 -1.24 13.51 11.12
N HIS A 126 -1.01 13.07 12.35
CA HIS A 126 -1.86 13.41 13.48
C HIS A 126 -1.86 14.91 13.75
N ASP A 127 -0.68 15.51 13.85
CA ASP A 127 -0.51 16.95 14.11
C ASP A 127 -1.07 17.81 12.98
N ALA A 128 -0.94 17.37 11.71
CA ALA A 128 -1.56 18.04 10.57
C ALA A 128 -3.10 18.00 10.65
N GLY A 129 -3.65 16.84 11.01
CA GLY A 129 -5.10 16.68 11.19
C GLY A 129 -5.64 17.53 12.34
N GLU A 130 -4.89 17.64 13.44
CA GLU A 130 -5.23 18.52 14.56
C GLU A 130 -5.16 20.00 14.17
N ALA A 131 -4.11 20.41 13.45
CA ALA A 131 -3.96 21.78 12.95
C ALA A 131 -5.10 22.18 12.00
N LEU A 132 -5.53 21.28 11.11
CA LEU A 132 -6.69 21.50 10.24
C LEU A 132 -8.00 21.58 11.03
N ALA A 133 -8.21 20.69 11.99
CA ALA A 133 -9.43 20.67 12.80
C ALA A 133 -9.59 21.93 13.65
N GLN A 134 -8.48 22.52 14.10
CA GLN A 134 -8.46 23.73 14.92
C GLN A 134 -8.29 25.02 14.10
N GLY A 135 -7.96 24.92 12.81
CA GLY A 135 -7.63 26.07 11.96
C GLY A 135 -6.37 26.83 12.42
N ASP A 136 -5.44 26.15 13.11
CA ASP A 136 -4.27 26.78 13.70
C ASP A 136 -3.11 26.88 12.69
N LEU A 137 -2.88 28.09 12.20
CA LEU A 137 -1.80 28.40 11.26
C LEU A 137 -0.41 28.20 11.88
N SER A 138 -0.24 28.42 13.18
CA SER A 138 1.05 28.21 13.86
C SER A 138 1.37 26.71 13.95
N ALA A 139 0.38 25.89 14.27
CA ALA A 139 0.51 24.44 14.24
C ALA A 139 0.82 23.94 12.82
N ALA A 140 0.13 24.45 11.80
CA ALA A 140 0.38 24.13 10.39
C ALA A 140 1.81 24.50 9.94
N ARG A 141 2.35 25.63 10.41
CA ARG A 141 3.75 26.03 10.18
C ARG A 141 4.74 25.06 10.83
N SER A 142 4.49 24.66 12.07
CA SER A 142 5.31 23.66 12.76
C SER A 142 5.32 22.30 12.05
N VAL A 143 4.17 21.88 11.51
CA VAL A 143 4.06 20.65 10.71
C VAL A 143 4.85 20.77 9.40
N THR A 144 4.71 21.89 8.68
CA THR A 144 5.45 22.12 7.42
C THR A 144 6.97 22.23 7.63
N ASP A 145 7.42 22.87 8.70
CA ASP A 145 8.85 22.93 9.06
C ASP A 145 9.41 21.54 9.38
N ARG A 146 8.66 20.70 10.11
CA ARG A 146 9.05 19.32 10.40
C ARG A 146 9.03 18.44 9.15
N LEU A 147 8.08 18.66 8.23
CA LEU A 147 8.02 18.00 6.92
C LEU A 147 9.27 18.35 6.10
N GLU A 148 9.64 19.63 6.07
CA GLU A 148 10.84 20.09 5.39
C GLU A 148 12.09 19.48 6.02
N ALA A 149 12.20 19.45 7.35
CA ALA A 149 13.34 18.83 8.03
C ALA A 149 13.45 17.32 7.72
N LEU A 150 12.33 16.60 7.65
CA LEU A 150 12.28 15.17 7.33
C LEU A 150 12.84 14.89 5.92
N TYR A 151 12.48 15.73 4.94
CA TYR A 151 12.87 15.56 3.54
C TYR A 151 14.06 16.43 3.09
N LYS A 152 14.77 17.12 4.00
CA LYS A 152 15.96 17.99 3.74
C LYS A 152 17.07 17.35 2.90
N HIS A 153 16.99 16.06 2.85
CA HIS A 153 18.07 15.16 2.69
C HIS A 153 17.82 14.27 1.46
N ARG A 154 16.66 14.44 0.82
CA ARG A 154 16.27 13.73 -0.38
C ARG A 154 16.25 14.70 -1.56
N GLU A 155 17.05 14.39 -2.58
CA GLU A 155 17.14 15.23 -3.78
C GLU A 155 15.84 15.22 -4.59
N ASP A 156 15.13 14.09 -4.63
CA ASP A 156 13.86 13.95 -5.35
C ASP A 156 12.80 15.00 -4.93
N THR A 157 12.83 15.43 -3.66
CA THR A 157 11.88 16.41 -3.10
C THR A 157 12.41 17.85 -3.14
N ARG A 158 13.64 18.07 -3.62
CA ARG A 158 14.30 19.39 -3.59
C ARG A 158 13.45 20.46 -4.26
N TRP A 159 12.95 20.20 -5.46
CA TRP A 159 12.18 21.17 -6.23
C TRP A 159 10.85 21.55 -5.56
N GLY A 160 10.10 20.55 -5.07
CA GLY A 160 8.85 20.79 -4.33
C GLY A 160 9.07 21.53 -3.01
N ARG A 161 10.18 21.26 -2.31
CA ARG A 161 10.58 22.01 -1.11
C ARG A 161 10.90 23.47 -1.44
N ASP A 162 11.69 23.73 -2.48
CA ASP A 162 12.05 25.09 -2.88
C ASP A 162 10.77 25.90 -3.20
N ARG A 163 9.85 25.32 -3.97
CA ARG A 163 8.51 25.87 -4.26
C ARG A 163 7.70 26.15 -2.99
N LEU A 164 7.66 25.20 -2.06
CA LEU A 164 6.98 25.37 -0.77
C LEU A 164 7.60 26.52 0.03
N THR A 165 8.93 26.64 0.07
CA THR A 165 9.63 27.72 0.78
C THR A 165 9.33 29.10 0.17
N GLU A 166 9.21 29.19 -1.16
CA GLU A 166 8.83 30.43 -1.86
C GLU A 166 7.38 30.83 -1.56
N LEU A 167 6.44 29.88 -1.61
CA LEU A 167 5.00 30.16 -1.59
C LEU A 167 4.36 30.10 -0.19
N ARG A 168 5.02 29.51 0.81
CA ARG A 168 4.49 29.39 2.19
C ARG A 168 4.24 30.73 2.87
N GLY A 169 4.98 31.77 2.49
CA GLY A 169 4.84 33.13 3.04
C GLY A 169 3.52 33.78 2.66
N ASP A 170 2.94 33.36 1.53
CA ASP A 170 1.70 33.90 0.96
C ASP A 170 0.45 33.14 1.44
N GLN A 171 0.63 32.09 2.27
CA GLN A 171 -0.48 31.31 2.83
C GLN A 171 -0.87 31.85 4.20
N PHE A 172 -2.13 32.27 4.32
CA PHE A 172 -2.68 32.90 5.53
C PHE A 172 -3.61 31.99 6.34
N ASP A 173 -3.89 30.78 5.87
CA ASP A 173 -4.68 29.80 6.60
C ASP A 173 -3.97 28.42 6.64
N ALA A 174 -4.37 27.60 7.59
CA ALA A 174 -3.78 26.28 7.82
C ALA A 174 -4.04 25.29 6.68
N GLU A 175 -5.20 25.39 6.02
CA GLU A 175 -5.63 24.50 4.94
C GLU A 175 -4.81 24.76 3.67
N ALA A 176 -4.66 26.01 3.28
CA ALA A 176 -3.88 26.45 2.14
C ALA A 176 -2.39 26.15 2.33
N LEU A 177 -1.83 26.35 3.54
CA LEU A 177 -0.44 26.01 3.82
C LEU A 177 -0.18 24.50 3.75
N LEU A 178 -1.06 23.68 4.35
CA LEU A 178 -0.91 22.23 4.33
C LEU A 178 -1.20 21.63 2.94
N GLY A 179 -2.19 22.16 2.22
CA GLY A 179 -2.50 21.77 0.85
C GLY A 179 -1.38 22.14 -0.14
N LEU A 180 -0.74 23.29 0.04
CA LEU A 180 0.48 23.66 -0.71
C LEU A 180 1.61 22.65 -0.45
N ALA A 181 1.83 22.27 0.81
CA ALA A 181 2.85 21.28 1.16
C ALA A 181 2.54 19.88 0.58
N GLU A 182 1.28 19.47 0.59
CA GLU A 182 0.84 18.21 -0.02
C GLU A 182 1.07 18.20 -1.54
N SER A 183 0.60 19.24 -2.23
CA SER A 183 0.67 19.32 -3.70
C SER A 183 2.09 19.44 -4.24
N GLU A 184 2.97 20.21 -3.58
CA GLU A 184 4.33 20.45 -4.07
C GLU A 184 5.33 19.37 -3.58
N VAL A 185 5.21 18.88 -2.34
CA VAL A 185 6.18 17.94 -1.76
C VAL A 185 5.73 16.48 -1.81
N LEU A 186 4.46 16.19 -1.51
CA LEU A 186 3.97 14.82 -1.37
C LEU A 186 3.48 14.21 -2.69
N ALA A 187 2.86 15.00 -3.57
CA ALA A 187 2.34 14.52 -4.86
C ALA A 187 3.31 13.66 -5.69
N PRO A 188 4.62 13.98 -5.84
CA PRO A 188 5.54 13.09 -6.56
C PRO A 188 5.79 11.76 -5.82
N LEU A 189 5.79 11.77 -4.49
CA LEU A 189 5.95 10.56 -3.66
C LEU A 189 4.72 9.67 -3.75
N ASP A 190 3.52 10.26 -3.74
CA ASP A 190 2.26 9.53 -3.88
C ASP A 190 2.18 8.80 -5.22
N ARG A 191 2.56 9.48 -6.32
CA ARG A 191 2.64 8.83 -7.64
C ARG A 191 3.61 7.66 -7.66
N ALA A 192 4.76 7.78 -6.98
CA ALA A 192 5.71 6.69 -6.89
C ALA A 192 5.13 5.52 -6.09
N ALA A 193 4.45 5.79 -4.96
CA ALA A 193 3.81 4.77 -4.16
C ALA A 193 2.68 4.06 -4.93
N THR A 194 1.85 4.80 -5.67
CA THR A 194 0.80 4.23 -6.54
C THR A 194 1.37 3.26 -7.56
N ARG A 195 2.49 3.60 -8.20
CA ARG A 195 3.15 2.71 -9.18
C ARG A 195 3.60 1.39 -8.55
N GLU A 196 4.11 1.44 -7.33
CA GLU A 196 4.52 0.22 -6.60
C GLU A 196 3.31 -0.66 -6.24
N VAL A 197 2.18 -0.04 -5.86
CA VAL A 197 0.92 -0.76 -5.62
C VAL A 197 0.39 -1.40 -6.92
N GLU A 198 0.41 -0.67 -8.03
CA GLU A 198 0.02 -1.20 -9.34
C GLU A 198 0.90 -2.38 -9.77
N ALA A 199 2.21 -2.27 -9.59
CA ALA A 199 3.15 -3.33 -9.91
C ALA A 199 2.90 -4.59 -9.06
N ALA A 200 2.71 -4.41 -7.75
CA ALA A 200 2.40 -5.49 -6.82
C ALA A 200 1.06 -6.16 -7.18
N ALA A 201 0.02 -5.38 -7.46
CA ALA A 201 -1.30 -5.89 -7.85
C ALA A 201 -1.25 -6.69 -9.15
N ARG A 202 -0.51 -6.23 -10.17
CA ARG A 202 -0.29 -6.97 -11.42
C ARG A 202 0.45 -8.28 -11.18
N GLN A 203 1.44 -8.29 -10.29
CA GLN A 203 2.18 -9.49 -9.94
C GLN A 203 1.27 -10.52 -9.24
N VAL A 204 0.43 -10.10 -8.29
CA VAL A 204 -0.54 -11.00 -7.65
C VAL A 204 -1.53 -11.55 -8.67
N ALA A 205 -2.15 -10.69 -9.48
CA ALA A 205 -3.10 -11.12 -10.50
C ALA A 205 -2.50 -12.13 -11.51
N ALA A 206 -1.25 -11.92 -11.93
CA ALA A 206 -0.55 -12.84 -12.83
C ALA A 206 -0.30 -14.21 -12.18
N VAL A 207 0.07 -14.24 -10.90
CA VAL A 207 0.29 -15.50 -10.18
C VAL A 207 -1.03 -16.24 -9.99
N THR A 208 -2.10 -15.54 -9.60
CA THR A 208 -3.43 -16.13 -9.42
C THR A 208 -3.97 -16.70 -10.74
N ALA A 209 -3.66 -16.07 -11.88
CA ALA A 209 -4.06 -16.55 -13.20
C ALA A 209 -3.25 -17.77 -13.69
N LEU A 210 -1.97 -17.88 -13.31
CA LEU A 210 -1.04 -18.86 -13.87
C LEU A 210 -0.83 -20.10 -12.98
N VAL A 211 -1.00 -19.96 -11.67
CA VAL A 211 -0.64 -21.01 -10.70
C VAL A 211 -1.89 -21.61 -10.06
N PRO A 212 -2.35 -22.81 -10.49
CA PRO A 212 -3.52 -23.49 -9.92
C PRO A 212 -3.26 -24.11 -8.52
N LEU A 213 -2.22 -23.65 -7.83
CA LEU A 213 -1.74 -24.20 -6.57
C LEU A 213 -1.97 -23.16 -5.48
N ALA A 214 -3.06 -23.32 -4.72
CA ALA A 214 -3.55 -22.33 -3.75
C ALA A 214 -2.46 -21.85 -2.76
N LEU A 215 -1.55 -22.73 -2.33
CA LEU A 215 -0.46 -22.35 -1.43
C LEU A 215 0.62 -21.49 -2.11
N ALA A 216 0.91 -21.73 -3.39
CA ALA A 216 1.91 -20.98 -4.12
C ALA A 216 1.42 -19.56 -4.43
N ASP A 217 0.14 -19.40 -4.76
CA ASP A 217 -0.50 -18.08 -4.93
C ASP A 217 -0.49 -17.26 -3.64
N VAL A 218 -0.86 -17.86 -2.50
CA VAL A 218 -0.80 -17.20 -1.19
C VAL A 218 0.63 -16.78 -0.83
N ALA A 219 1.63 -17.65 -1.04
CA ALA A 219 3.02 -17.33 -0.75
C ALA A 219 3.56 -16.19 -1.65
N ALA A 220 3.20 -16.21 -2.94
CA ALA A 220 3.59 -15.17 -3.88
C ALA A 220 2.91 -13.83 -3.57
N ALA A 221 1.61 -13.86 -3.24
CA ALA A 221 0.86 -12.68 -2.82
C ALA A 221 1.43 -12.07 -1.54
N LEU A 222 1.75 -12.90 -0.54
CA LEU A 222 2.40 -12.46 0.68
C LEU A 222 3.77 -11.82 0.41
N SER A 223 4.60 -12.47 -0.42
CA SER A 223 5.92 -11.94 -0.80
C SER A 223 5.81 -10.60 -1.54
N SER A 224 4.84 -10.47 -2.45
CA SER A 224 4.56 -9.24 -3.19
C SER A 224 4.14 -8.12 -2.23
N ASN A 225 3.20 -8.40 -1.32
CA ASN A 225 2.69 -7.43 -0.35
C ASN A 225 3.79 -6.96 0.62
N LEU A 226 4.63 -7.87 1.12
CA LEU A 226 5.75 -7.49 1.99
C LEU A 226 6.77 -6.60 1.27
N ARG A 227 7.11 -6.93 0.01
CA ARG A 227 8.01 -6.10 -0.80
C ARG A 227 7.40 -4.73 -1.10
N MET A 228 6.11 -4.69 -1.43
CA MET A 228 5.35 -3.45 -1.67
C MET A 228 5.35 -2.56 -0.43
N ILE A 229 5.01 -3.09 0.75
CA ILE A 229 4.99 -2.33 2.01
C ILE A 229 6.36 -1.73 2.31
N ARG A 230 7.43 -2.53 2.20
CA ARG A 230 8.80 -2.04 2.37
C ARG A 230 9.11 -0.90 1.41
N ARG A 231 8.73 -1.05 0.15
CA ARG A 231 9.02 -0.06 -0.89
C ARG A 231 8.25 1.25 -0.69
N ILE A 232 6.99 1.17 -0.28
CA ILE A 232 6.19 2.34 0.13
C ILE A 232 6.82 3.01 1.36
N ALA A 233 7.27 2.23 2.34
CA ALA A 233 7.96 2.75 3.51
C ALA A 233 9.29 3.45 3.16
N GLU A 234 10.03 2.97 2.16
CA GLU A 234 11.21 3.66 1.61
C GLU A 234 10.82 4.95 0.88
N ILE A 235 9.73 4.95 0.12
CA ILE A 235 9.23 6.13 -0.59
C ILE A 235 8.83 7.24 0.38
N TYR A 236 8.21 6.94 1.52
CA TYR A 236 7.83 7.97 2.50
C TYR A 236 8.85 8.19 3.62
N GLY A 237 9.72 7.23 3.93
CA GLY A 237 10.55 7.25 5.13
C GLY A 237 11.67 8.28 5.16
N GLY A 238 12.07 8.84 4.02
CA GLY A 238 13.17 9.80 3.94
C GLY A 238 14.53 9.13 4.11
N ARG A 239 15.18 8.89 2.96
CA ARG A 239 16.49 8.25 2.72
C ARG A 239 16.58 6.74 3.01
#